data_AF-S0FWJ3-F1
#
_entry.id   AF-S0FWJ3-F1
#
_cell.length_a   1.000
_cell.length_b   1.000
_cell.length_c   1.000
_cell.angle_alpha   90.00
_cell.angle_beta   90.00
_cell.angle_gamma   90.00
#
_symmetry.space_group_name_H-M   'P 1'
#
loop_
_entity.id
_entity.type
_entity.pdbx_description
1 polymer ?
#
loop_
_entity_poly.entity_id
_entity_poly.type
_entity_poly.pdbx_seq_one_letter_code
_entity_poly.pdbx_strand_id
1 'polypeptide(L)' 'MEAIEFKTKIKNGLIRIPDKFRQKNGDTVKVIILSEQKVRQTDIIDKLLLTPVKSKQFSPLLREEIYDRVSPSEILRI' A
#
# COMPACT_ATOMS: atom_id res chain seq x y z
N MET A 1 20.84 18.64 -19.15
CA MET A 1 20.88 17.33 -18.46
C MET A 1 19.92 16.41 -19.20
N GLU A 2 20.38 15.25 -19.68
CA GLU A 2 19.53 14.24 -20.35
C GLU A 2 19.02 13.24 -19.31
N ALA A 3 17.74 12.89 -19.37
CA ALA A 3 17.12 11.91 -18.49
C ALA A 3 16.85 10.62 -19.26
N ILE A 4 17.43 9.51 -18.81
CA ILE A 4 17.24 8.19 -19.40
C ILE A 4 16.49 7.33 -18.40
N GLU A 5 15.28 6.90 -18.76
CA GLU A 5 14.49 5.97 -17.96
C GLU A 5 14.64 4.54 -18.47
N PHE A 6 14.92 3.60 -17.56
CA PHE A 6 14.94 2.18 -17.88
C PHE A 6 14.57 1.34 -16.66
N LYS A 7 13.99 0.16 -16.91
CA LYS A 7 13.73 -0.86 -15.88
C LYS A 7 14.87 -1.88 -15.85
N THR A 8 15.34 -2.22 -14.66
CA THR A 8 16.34 -3.29 -14.45
C THR A 8 16.13 -3.97 -13.11
N LYS A 9 16.71 -5.15 -12.94
CA LYS A 9 16.67 -5.87 -11.66
C LYS A 9 17.81 -5.40 -10.76
N ILE A 10 17.51 -5.22 -9.48
CA ILE A 10 18.52 -5.06 -8.44
C ILE A 10 19.05 -6.45 -8.09
N LYS A 11 20.37 -6.67 -8.23
CA LYS A 11 21.04 -7.92 -7.83
C LYS A 11 22.09 -7.61 -6.79
N ASN A 12 21.94 -8.15 -5.58
CA ASN A 12 22.87 -7.93 -4.45
C ASN A 12 23.13 -6.43 -4.18
N GLY A 13 22.08 -5.61 -4.24
CA GLY A 13 22.18 -4.15 -4.07
C GLY A 13 22.75 -3.39 -5.27
N LEU A 14 23.12 -4.07 -6.36
CA LEU A 14 23.69 -3.45 -7.55
C LEU A 14 22.65 -3.29 -8.65
N ILE A 15 22.61 -2.08 -9.23
CA ILE A 15 21.85 -1.73 -10.43
C ILE A 15 22.85 -1.69 -11.59
N ARG A 16 22.67 -2.55 -12.60
CA ARG A 16 23.51 -2.54 -13.80
C ARG A 16 22.87 -1.65 -14.88
N ILE A 17 23.60 -0.62 -15.31
CA ILE A 17 23.21 0.21 -16.47
C ILE A 17 23.30 -0.66 -17.74
N PRO A 18 22.22 -0.77 -18.54
CA PRO A 18 22.22 -1.48 -19.81
C PRO A 18 23.28 -0.94 -20.78
N ASP A 19 23.91 -1.82 -21.56
CA ASP A 19 25.05 -1.47 -22.41
C ASP A 19 24.73 -0.36 -23.42
N LYS A 20 23.48 -0.31 -23.92
CA LYS A 20 22.98 0.74 -24.82
C LYS A 20 23.06 2.17 -24.26
N PHE A 21 23.24 2.33 -22.95
CA PHE A 21 23.35 3.63 -22.28
C PHE A 21 24.74 3.90 -21.70
N ARG A 22 25.66 2.93 -21.73
CA ARG A 22 27.00 3.07 -21.12
C ARG A 22 27.83 4.19 -21.74
N GLN A 23 27.72 4.41 -23.04
CA GLN A 23 28.53 5.40 -23.76
C GLN A 23 28.02 6.84 -23.63
N LYS A 24 26.80 7.04 -23.09
CA LYS A 24 26.16 8.37 -23.00
C LYS A 24 26.33 9.05 -21.64
N ASN A 25 26.89 8.36 -20.65
CA ASN A 25 26.96 8.85 -19.29
C ASN A 25 28.42 9.13 -18.91
N GLY A 26 28.68 10.30 -18.30
CA GLY A 26 29.94 10.55 -17.60
C GLY A 26 30.02 9.75 -16.29
N ASP A 27 31.10 9.96 -15.52
CA ASP A 27 31.40 9.14 -14.33
C ASP A 27 30.41 9.29 -13.16
N THR A 28 29.62 10.37 -13.16
CA THR A 28 28.66 10.68 -12.08
C THR A 28 27.24 10.82 -12.62
N VAL A 29 26.28 10.16 -11.97
CA VAL A 29 24.86 10.18 -12.34
C VAL A 29 23.97 10.44 -11.12
N LYS A 30 22.83 11.10 -11.34
CA LYS A 30 21.74 11.20 -10.37
C LYS A 30 20.80 10.00 -10.55
N VAL A 31 20.56 9.24 -9.48
CA VAL A 31 19.68 8.05 -9.51
C VAL A 31 18.36 8.37 -8.83
N ILE A 32 17.24 8.04 -9.48
CA ILE A 32 15.88 8.10 -8.90
C ILE A 32 15.34 6.67 -8.83
N ILE A 33 14.97 6.22 -7.62
CA ILE A 33 14.43 4.88 -7.40
C ILE A 33 12.92 4.98 -7.17
N LEU A 34 12.15 4.47 -8.12
CA LEU A 34 10.70 4.29 -7.99
C LEU A 34 10.44 2.80 -7.77
N SER A 35 10.02 2.42 -6.55
CA SER A 35 9.63 1.05 -6.26
C SER A 35 8.12 0.92 -6.31
N GLU A 36 7.61 -0.03 -7.07
CA GLU A 36 6.25 -0.53 -6.85
C GLU A 36 6.20 -1.05 -5.41
N GLN A 37 5.26 -0.54 -4.61
CA GLN A 37 5.01 -1.13 -3.30
C GLN A 37 4.71 -2.61 -3.55
N LYS A 38 5.42 -3.51 -2.87
CA LYS A 38 5.01 -4.92 -2.87
C LYS A 38 3.52 -4.92 -2.55
N VAL A 39 2.72 -5.59 -3.37
CA VAL A 39 1.30 -5.85 -3.06
C VAL A 39 1.30 -6.27 -1.60
N ARG A 40 0.62 -5.47 -0.76
CA ARG A 40 0.58 -5.75 0.68
C ARG A 40 0.18 -7.21 0.81
N GLN A 41 1.01 -8.00 1.49
CA GLN A 41 0.62 -9.37 1.83
C GLN A 41 -0.72 -9.26 2.54
N THR A 42 -1.65 -10.14 2.17
CA THR A 42 -3.02 -10.21 2.69
C THR A 42 -3.00 -9.96 4.20
N ASP A 43 -3.48 -8.79 4.61
CA ASP A 43 -3.38 -8.37 6.00
C ASP A 43 -4.50 -9.01 6.84
N ILE A 44 -4.50 -8.74 8.15
CA ILE A 44 -5.51 -9.33 9.03
C ILE A 44 -6.93 -8.88 8.67
N ILE A 45 -7.10 -7.66 8.16
CA ILE A 45 -8.41 -7.15 7.74
C ILE A 45 -8.86 -7.89 6.48
N ASP A 46 -7.98 -8.05 5.49
CA ASP A 46 -8.27 -8.82 4.28
C ASP A 46 -8.71 -10.26 4.61
N LYS A 47 -8.03 -10.91 5.55
CA LYS A 47 -8.38 -12.26 6.01
C LYS A 47 -9.74 -12.31 6.68
N LEU A 48 -10.08 -11.33 7.52
CA LEU A 48 -11.35 -11.26 8.22
C LEU A 48 -12.53 -10.95 7.29
N LEU A 49 -12.31 -10.17 6.23
CA LEU A 49 -13.32 -9.92 5.20
C LEU A 49 -13.65 -11.19 4.41
N LEU A 50 -12.64 -11.99 4.07
CA LEU A 50 -12.84 -13.26 3.36
C LEU A 50 -13.38 -14.36 4.28
N THR A 51 -12.96 -14.38 5.54
CA THR A 51 -13.35 -15.39 6.53
C THR A 51 -13.67 -14.71 7.86
N PRO A 52 -14.92 -14.21 8.02
CA PRO A 52 -15.33 -13.57 9.25
C PRO A 52 -15.26 -14.53 10.45
N VAL A 53 -14.94 -13.99 11.63
CA VAL A 53 -14.98 -14.77 12.87
C VAL A 53 -16.41 -15.18 13.18
N LYS A 54 -16.66 -16.48 13.26
CA LYS A 54 -17.96 -17.04 13.63
C LYS A 54 -18.01 -17.25 15.14
N SER A 55 -18.82 -16.47 15.85
CA SER A 55 -19.11 -16.67 17.26
C SER A 55 -20.57 -17.01 17.46
N LYS A 56 -20.86 -18.09 18.22
CA LYS A 56 -22.23 -18.49 18.56
C LYS A 56 -22.95 -17.47 19.43
N GLN A 57 -22.21 -16.59 20.10
CA GLN A 57 -22.73 -15.57 21.00
C GLN A 57 -22.80 -14.19 20.33
N PHE A 58 -22.49 -14.11 19.03
CA PHE A 58 -22.57 -12.87 18.29
C PHE A 58 -23.96 -12.72 17.66
N SER A 59 -24.74 -11.79 18.19
CA SER A 59 -25.97 -11.30 17.58
C SER A 59 -25.71 -9.86 17.13
N PRO A 60 -25.61 -9.58 15.82
CA PRO A 60 -25.46 -8.22 15.34
C PRO A 60 -26.68 -7.40 15.77
N LEU A 61 -26.44 -6.16 16.16
CA LEU A 61 -27.50 -5.20 16.43
C LEU A 61 -28.26 -4.89 15.15
N LEU A 62 -29.55 -4.65 15.29
CA LEU A 62 -30.37 -4.06 14.25
C LEU A 62 -29.89 -2.63 13.95
N ARG A 63 -30.21 -2.15 12.75
CA ARG A 63 -29.78 -0.84 12.29
C ARG A 63 -30.27 0.26 13.24
N GLU A 64 -31.50 0.15 13.67
CA GLU A 64 -32.20 1.05 14.58
C GLU A 64 -31.49 1.08 15.95
N GLU A 65 -31.09 -0.08 16.48
CA GLU A 65 -30.36 -0.22 17.74
C GLU A 65 -28.95 0.39 17.71
N ILE A 66 -28.36 0.59 16.53
CA ILE A 66 -27.06 1.27 16.36
C ILE A 66 -27.24 2.78 16.42
N TYR A 67 -28.27 3.31 15.76
CA TYR A 67 -28.52 4.76 15.71
C TYR A 67 -29.13 5.30 17.00
N ASP A 68 -29.89 4.49 17.75
CA ASP A 68 -30.46 4.87 19.06
C ASP A 68 -29.39 5.01 20.17
N ARG A 69 -28.16 4.52 19.94
CA ARG A 69 -27.01 4.70 20.86
C ARG A 69 -26.31 6.03 20.72
N VAL A 70 -26.58 6.79 19.66
CA VAL A 70 -26.11 8.17 19.52
C VAL A 70 -27.15 9.06 20.17
N SER A 71 -26.98 9.37 21.45
CA SER A 71 -27.77 10.41 22.10
C SER A 71 -27.65 11.70 21.26
N PRO A 72 -28.75 12.44 21.02
CA PRO A 72 -28.74 13.71 20.29
C PRO A 72 -27.71 14.73 20.80
N SER A 73 -27.23 14.57 22.04
CA SER A 73 -26.20 15.40 22.66
C SER A 73 -24.79 15.26 22.04
N GLU A 74 -24.50 14.20 21.28
CA GLU A 74 -23.17 13.99 20.67
C GLU A 74 -23.04 14.51 19.23
N ILE A 75 -24.16 14.75 18.55
CA ILE A 75 -24.17 15.25 17.16
C ILE A 75 -23.83 16.75 17.09
N LEU A 76 -23.96 17.49 18.20
CA LEU A 76 -23.74 18.94 18.25
C LEU A 76 -22.29 19.39 18.53
N ARG A 77 -21.29 18.52 18.33
CA ARG A 77 -19.87 18.80 18.63
C ARG A 77 -18.90 18.64 17.46
N ILE A 78 -19.39 18.54 16.23
CA ILE A 78 -18.55 18.54 15.01
C ILE A 78 -18.76 19.84 14.25
#